data_AF-A0A227J5G5-F1
#
_entry.id   AF-A0A227J5G5-F1
#
_cell.length_a   1.000
_cell.length_b   1.000
_cell.length_c   1.000
_cell.angle_alpha   90.00
_cell.angle_beta   90.00
_cell.angle_gamma   90.00
#
_symmetry.space_group_name_H-M   'P 1'
#
loop_
_entity.id
_entity.type
_entity.pdbx_description
1 polymer ?
#
loop_
_entity_poly.entity_id
_entity_poly.type
_entity_poly.pdbx_seq_one_letter_code
_entity_poly.pdbx_strand_id
1 'polypeptide(L)'
;YTYNTGDVPVCDGAESSHCSEPNFTGTPSAENGFNMMSSSGSSGYVGAFALKSFTKELTLISFAAGTYGSENSEGENYKGFFGGIGLGYLVNKRHSFNVMTFVMDNNTYLDEADKRVAVS
;
A
#
# COMPACT_ATOMS: atom_id res chain seq x y z
N TYR A 1 5.74 7.66 -5.46
CA TYR A 1 5.44 8.47 -4.27
C TYR A 1 3.95 8.36 -4.04
N THR A 2 3.55 7.59 -3.02
CA THR A 2 2.14 7.30 -2.74
C THR A 2 1.82 7.93 -1.40
N TYR A 3 0.94 8.92 -1.41
CA TYR A 3 0.41 9.55 -0.19
C TYR A 3 -0.80 8.73 0.27
N ASN A 4 -0.74 8.19 1.49
CA ASN A 4 -1.92 7.74 2.21
C ASN A 4 -2.15 8.73 3.34
N THR A 5 -2.98 9.74 3.09
CA THR A 5 -3.46 10.65 4.13
C THR A 5 -4.87 10.19 4.51
N GLY A 6 -5.05 9.85 5.77
CA GLY A 6 -6.36 9.49 6.33
C GLY A 6 -6.41 9.91 7.78
N ASP A 7 -7.51 10.57 8.16
CA ASP A 7 -7.74 10.91 9.56
C ASP A 7 -8.44 9.73 10.22
N VAL A 8 -7.79 9.15 11.23
CA VAL A 8 -8.36 8.05 12.02
C VAL A 8 -8.64 8.53 13.44
N PRO A 9 -9.79 8.17 14.05
CA PRO A 9 -10.08 8.46 15.44
C PRO A 9 -9.20 7.57 16.33
N VAL A 10 -8.38 8.18 17.18
CA VAL A 10 -7.48 7.50 18.12
C VAL A 10 -7.77 7.99 19.53
N CYS A 11 -7.70 7.10 20.52
CA CYS A 11 -7.88 7.46 21.92
C CYS A 11 -6.73 8.40 22.35
N ASP A 12 -7.07 9.45 23.09
CA ASP A 12 -6.13 10.49 23.52
C ASP A 12 -5.12 10.05 24.59
N GLY A 13 -5.28 8.84 25.13
CA GLY A 13 -4.38 8.22 26.10
C GLY A 13 -4.51 8.78 27.51
N ALA A 14 -5.51 9.63 27.81
CA ALA A 14 -5.76 10.07 29.16
C ALA A 14 -6.50 8.97 29.95
N GLU A 15 -6.02 8.65 31.17
CA GLU A 15 -6.67 7.64 32.04
C GLU A 15 -8.11 8.02 32.41
N SER A 16 -8.46 9.30 32.34
CA SER A 16 -9.82 9.80 32.59
C SER A 16 -10.77 9.72 31.37
N SER A 17 -10.26 9.36 30.20
CA SER A 17 -11.05 9.30 28.98
C SER A 17 -11.82 7.99 28.88
N HIS A 18 -13.09 8.08 28.49
CA HIS A 18 -13.97 6.91 28.33
C HIS A 18 -13.43 5.90 27.30
N CYS A 19 -12.66 6.36 26.31
CA CYS A 19 -12.00 5.48 25.33
C CYS A 19 -10.92 4.55 25.94
N SER A 20 -10.44 4.83 27.16
CA SER A 20 -9.45 4.02 27.88
C SER A 20 -10.09 2.90 28.72
N GLU A 21 -11.43 2.83 28.79
CA GLU A 21 -12.15 1.80 29.54
C GLU A 21 -12.04 0.42 28.84
N PRO A 22 -11.78 -0.68 29.57
CA PRO A 22 -11.49 -2.00 28.98
C PRO A 22 -12.66 -2.66 28.22
N ASN A 23 -13.81 -2.01 28.09
CA ASN A 23 -14.96 -2.46 27.30
C ASN A 23 -15.77 -1.27 26.76
N PHE A 24 -15.12 -0.23 26.23
CA PHE A 24 -15.84 0.92 25.68
C PHE A 24 -16.84 0.49 24.58
N THR A 25 -18.14 0.78 24.79
CA THR A 25 -19.23 0.49 23.83
C THR A 25 -19.87 1.75 23.24
N GLY A 26 -19.24 2.91 23.39
CA GLY A 26 -19.75 4.18 22.90
C GLY A 26 -19.38 4.47 21.43
N THR A 27 -19.88 5.59 20.90
CA THR A 27 -19.46 6.08 19.58
C THR A 27 -18.10 6.76 19.68
N PRO A 28 -17.14 6.49 18.76
CA PRO A 28 -15.88 7.23 18.70
C PRO A 28 -16.12 8.71 18.46
N SER A 29 -15.92 9.55 19.49
CA SER A 29 -16.15 10.99 19.45
C SER A 29 -15.24 11.73 20.43
N ALA A 30 -15.08 13.04 20.24
CA ALA A 30 -14.23 13.87 21.10
C ALA A 30 -14.68 13.86 22.57
N GLU A 31 -15.99 13.76 22.81
CA GLU A 31 -16.57 13.67 24.15
C GLU A 31 -16.20 12.37 24.87
N ASN A 32 -15.88 11.32 24.13
CA ASN A 32 -15.40 10.05 24.65
C ASN A 32 -13.86 9.95 24.69
N GLY A 33 -13.14 11.04 24.37
CA GLY A 33 -11.68 11.10 24.38
C GLY A 33 -11.00 10.65 23.08
N PHE A 34 -11.74 10.58 21.96
CA PHE A 34 -11.15 10.30 20.64
C PHE A 34 -10.71 11.59 19.96
N ASN A 35 -9.45 11.63 19.50
CA ASN A 35 -8.92 12.68 18.64
C ASN A 35 -8.67 12.17 17.23
N MET A 36 -8.87 13.01 16.23
CA MET A 36 -8.50 12.69 14.85
C MET A 36 -6.99 12.85 14.70
N MET A 37 -6.28 11.75 14.47
CA MET A 37 -4.86 11.80 14.14
C MET A 37 -4.71 11.69 12.64
N SER A 38 -4.00 12.65 12.05
CA SER A 38 -3.66 12.60 10.64
C SER A 38 -2.52 11.62 10.45
N SER A 39 -2.81 10.49 9.80
CA SER A 39 -1.76 9.56 9.37
C SER A 39 -1.08 10.18 8.16
N SER A 40 0.16 10.66 8.34
CA SER A 40 1.00 11.15 7.23
C SER A 40 2.20 10.22 7.07
N GLY A 41 2.15 9.37 6.04
CA GLY A 41 3.22 8.44 5.69
C GLY A 41 3.82 8.78 4.34
N SER A 42 5.15 8.84 4.27
CA SER A 42 5.90 8.94 3.01
C SER A 42 6.51 7.58 2.66
N SER A 43 6.52 7.19 1.40
CA SER A 43 7.19 5.96 0.97
C SER A 43 7.88 6.12 -0.37
N GLY A 44 9.00 5.42 -0.51
CA GLY A 44 9.79 5.31 -1.72
C GLY A 44 9.88 3.85 -2.18
N TYR A 45 10.26 3.64 -3.43
CA TYR A 45 10.56 2.32 -3.96
C TYR A 45 11.88 2.34 -4.72
N VAL A 46 12.60 1.23 -4.68
CA VAL A 46 13.76 0.97 -5.52
C VAL A 46 13.57 -0.40 -6.17
N GLY A 47 13.91 -0.50 -7.45
CA GLY A 47 13.69 -1.72 -8.18
C GLY A 47 14.41 -1.75 -9.50
N ALA A 48 14.24 -2.88 -10.18
CA ALA A 48 14.78 -3.12 -11.50
C ALA A 48 13.67 -3.64 -12.42
N PHE A 49 13.86 -3.39 -13.71
CA PHE A 49 13.04 -3.99 -14.76
C PHE A 49 13.94 -4.54 -15.85
N ALA A 50 13.42 -5.55 -16.54
CA ALA A 50 14.05 -6.15 -17.70
C ALA A 50 13.05 -6.18 -18.85
N LEU A 51 13.54 -5.96 -20.07
CA LEU A 51 12.78 -6.02 -21.31
C LEU A 51 13.37 -7.11 -22.19
N LYS A 52 12.51 -7.96 -22.73
CA LYS A 52 12.88 -9.00 -23.69
C LYS A 52 11.93 -8.97 -24.87
N SER A 53 12.41 -8.51 -26.02
CA SER A 53 11.69 -8.67 -27.28
C SER A 53 11.85 -10.10 -27.78
N PHE A 54 10.73 -10.77 -28.03
CA PHE A 54 10.72 -12.10 -28.66
C PHE A 54 10.63 -11.98 -30.17
N THR A 55 9.88 -11.00 -30.66
CA THR A 55 9.81 -10.61 -32.07
C THR A 55 9.91 -9.08 -32.18
N LYS A 56 9.74 -8.52 -33.38
CA LYS A 56 9.66 -7.05 -33.57
C LYS A 56 8.37 -6.47 -33.00
N GLU A 57 7.36 -7.32 -32.80
CA GLU A 57 6.02 -6.94 -32.38
C GLU A 57 5.74 -7.34 -30.93
N LEU A 58 6.30 -8.46 -30.45
CA LEU A 58 6.03 -8.99 -29.12
C LEU A 58 7.19 -8.73 -28.15
N THR A 59 6.91 -8.02 -27.06
CA THR A 59 7.87 -7.70 -25.99
C THR A 59 7.34 -8.10 -24.63
N LEU A 60 8.19 -8.76 -23.83
CA LEU A 60 7.96 -9.01 -22.41
C LEU A 60 8.67 -7.93 -21.60
N ILE A 61 7.98 -7.44 -20.57
CA ILE A 61 8.58 -6.71 -19.45
C ILE A 61 8.44 -7.56 -18.19
N SER A 62 9.46 -7.54 -17.34
CA SER A 62 9.39 -8.04 -15.97
C SER A 62 9.99 -7.00 -15.04
N PHE A 63 9.43 -6.81 -13.85
CA PHE A 63 9.93 -5.85 -12.88
C PHE A 63 9.77 -6.36 -11.46
N ALA A 64 10.60 -5.85 -10.57
CA ALA A 64 10.61 -6.14 -9.15
C ALA A 64 11.13 -4.91 -8.41
N ALA A 65 10.45 -4.53 -7.32
CA ALA A 65 10.81 -3.38 -6.52
C ALA A 65 10.48 -3.60 -5.05
N GLY A 66 11.39 -3.18 -4.17
CA GLY A 66 11.14 -3.07 -2.74
C GLY A 66 10.71 -1.65 -2.39
N THR A 67 9.82 -1.51 -1.41
CA THR A 67 9.33 -0.24 -0.90
C THR A 67 9.71 -0.08 0.57
N TYR A 68 10.08 1.13 0.95
CA TYR A 68 10.30 1.52 2.35
C TYR A 68 9.62 2.86 2.60
N GLY A 69 8.99 3.01 3.76
CA GLY A 69 8.27 4.22 4.12
C GLY A 69 8.33 4.56 5.60
N SER A 70 7.61 5.62 5.93
CA SER A 70 7.56 6.23 7.26
C SER A 70 7.13 5.25 8.35
N GLU A 71 7.61 5.56 9.55
CA GLU A 71 7.28 4.87 10.79
C GLU A 71 5.85 5.18 11.24
N ASN A 72 5.15 4.18 11.78
CA ASN A 72 3.85 4.34 12.41
C ASN A 72 3.99 4.74 13.89
N SER A 73 2.87 4.90 14.59
CA SER A 73 2.84 5.20 16.03
C SER A 73 3.39 4.09 16.93
N GLU A 74 3.60 2.89 16.40
CA GLU A 74 4.09 1.70 17.10
C GLU A 74 5.60 1.46 16.89
N GLY A 75 6.27 2.35 16.14
CA GLY A 75 7.71 2.24 15.87
C GLY A 75 8.06 1.35 14.67
N GLU A 76 7.07 0.86 13.94
CA GLU A 76 7.28 0.01 12.77
C GLU A 76 7.31 0.84 11.49
N ASN A 77 8.13 0.44 10.52
CA ASN A 77 8.26 1.13 9.23
C ASN A 77 7.58 0.34 8.10
N TYR A 78 7.01 1.08 7.15
CA TYR A 78 6.32 0.48 6.02
C TYR A 78 7.35 -0.19 5.12
N LYS A 79 7.14 -1.46 4.81
CA LYS A 79 7.99 -2.30 4.00
C LYS A 79 7.10 -3.14 3.09
N GLY A 80 7.51 -3.21 1.83
CA GLY A 80 6.78 -3.99 0.86
C GLY A 80 7.67 -4.42 -0.28
N PHE A 81 7.16 -5.35 -1.06
CA PHE A 81 7.75 -5.77 -2.31
C PHE A 81 6.65 -5.94 -3.33
N PHE A 82 6.88 -5.48 -4.54
CA PHE A 82 5.98 -5.73 -5.65
C PHE A 82 6.77 -6.12 -6.89
N GLY A 83 6.18 -7.01 -7.67
CA GLY A 83 6.80 -7.52 -8.88
C GLY A 83 5.76 -8.04 -9.83
N GLY A 84 6.10 -8.01 -11.12
CA GLY A 84 5.15 -8.34 -12.15
C GLY A 84 5.79 -8.61 -13.49
N ILE A 85 4.92 -9.04 -14.40
CA ILE A 85 5.26 -9.27 -15.80
C ILE A 85 4.20 -8.63 -16.68
N GLY A 86 4.61 -8.21 -17.88
CA GLY A 86 3.70 -7.68 -18.88
C GLY A 86 4.11 -8.08 -20.28
N LEU A 87 3.13 -8.23 -21.15
CA LEU A 87 3.32 -8.49 -22.58
C LEU A 87 2.78 -7.30 -23.37
N GLY A 88 3.58 -6.81 -24.29
CA GLY A 88 3.22 -5.80 -25.27
C GLY A 88 3.22 -6.39 -26.67
N TYR A 89 2.15 -6.14 -27.42
CA TYR A 89 2.02 -6.49 -28.83
C TYR A 89 1.84 -5.23 -29.69
N LEU A 90 2.78 -5.00 -30.60
CA LEU A 90 2.76 -3.89 -31.56
C LEU A 90 1.92 -4.28 -32.78
N VAL A 91 0.72 -3.73 -32.89
CA VAL A 91 -0.17 -3.97 -34.04
C VAL A 91 0.38 -3.28 -35.30
N ASN A 92 0.93 -2.08 -35.14
CA ASN A 92 1.67 -1.35 -36.16
C ASN A 92 2.57 -0.30 -35.50
N LYS A 93 3.35 0.46 -36.27
CA LYS A 93 4.30 1.45 -35.74
C LYS A 93 3.70 2.53 -34.81
N ARG A 94 2.37 2.68 -34.75
CA ARG A 94 1.67 3.71 -33.96
C ARG A 94 0.72 3.14 -32.92
N HIS A 95 0.39 1.86 -32.99
CA HIS A 95 -0.61 1.22 -32.14
C HIS A 95 -0.02 -0.03 -31.49
N SER A 96 -0.12 -0.10 -30.16
CA SER A 96 0.24 -1.27 -29.38
C SER A 96 -0.86 -1.60 -28.37
N PHE A 97 -0.95 -2.87 -28.02
CA PHE A 97 -1.76 -3.38 -26.93
C PHE A 97 -0.83 -3.95 -25.86
N ASN A 98 -1.07 -3.63 -24.60
CA ASN A 98 -0.24 -4.10 -23.49
C ASN A 98 -1.14 -4.71 -22.42
N VAL A 99 -0.72 -5.83 -21.87
CA VAL A 99 -1.33 -6.47 -20.70
C VAL A 99 -0.25 -6.67 -19.64
N MET A 100 -0.54 -6.34 -18.39
CA MET A 100 0.41 -6.45 -17.29
C MET A 100 -0.30 -7.00 -16.07
N THR A 101 0.37 -7.90 -15.35
CA THR A 101 -0.06 -8.40 -14.06
C THR A 101 1.07 -8.27 -13.06
N PHE A 102 0.74 -8.02 -11.81
CA PHE A 102 1.72 -7.90 -10.75
C PHE A 102 1.11 -8.38 -9.44
N VAL A 103 2.01 -8.79 -8.55
CA VAL A 103 1.71 -9.09 -7.15
C VAL A 103 2.42 -8.09 -6.28
N MET A 104 1.84 -7.81 -5.13
CA MET A 104 2.37 -6.90 -4.14
C MET A 104 2.12 -7.50 -2.77
N ASP A 105 3.16 -7.52 -1.96
CA ASP A 105 3.12 -7.91 -0.56
C ASP A 105 3.63 -6.74 0.28
N ASN A 106 2.81 -6.27 1.21
CA ASN A 106 3.09 -5.10 2.03
C ASN A 106 2.69 -5.39 3.48
N ASN A 107 3.50 -4.96 4.45
CA ASN A 107 3.10 -4.89 5.85
C ASN A 107 2.22 -3.66 6.10
N THR A 108 1.11 -3.52 5.38
CA THR A 108 0.14 -2.49 5.79
C THR A 108 -0.34 -2.91 7.17
N TYR A 109 -0.09 -2.09 8.20
CA TYR A 109 -0.20 -2.34 9.65
C TYR A 109 -1.60 -2.78 10.13
N LEU A 110 -2.08 -3.86 9.55
CA LEU A 110 -3.31 -4.55 9.83
C LEU A 110 -2.85 -5.97 10.08
N ASP A 111 -2.78 -6.35 11.36
CA ASP A 111 -2.39 -7.68 11.84
C ASP A 111 -3.27 -8.84 11.32
N GLU A 112 -4.20 -8.56 10.41
CA GLU A 112 -4.87 -9.57 9.60
C GLU A 112 -4.76 -9.18 8.13
N ALA A 113 -3.70 -9.68 7.48
CA ALA A 113 -3.62 -9.77 6.03
C ALA A 113 -4.75 -10.69 5.53
N ASP A 114 -5.95 -10.14 5.44
CA ASP A 114 -7.09 -10.78 4.80
C ASP A 114 -6.63 -11.10 3.37
N LYS A 115 -6.50 -12.40 3.07
CA LYS A 115 -5.86 -12.98 1.88
C LYS A 115 -6.63 -12.65 0.60
N ARG A 116 -6.70 -11.38 0.23
CA ARG A 116 -7.36 -10.91 -0.98
C ARG A 116 -6.29 -10.69 -2.03
N VAL A 117 -6.04 -11.75 -2.79
CA VAL A 117 -5.36 -11.63 -4.07
C VAL A 117 -6.25 -10.76 -4.96
N ALA A 118 -5.94 -9.47 -5.04
CA ALA A 118 -6.55 -8.58 -6.00
C ALA A 118 -5.92 -8.86 -7.37
N VAL A 119 -6.61 -9.68 -8.16
CA VAL A 119 -6.35 -9.77 -9.61
C VAL A 119 -7.14 -8.64 -10.26
N SER A 120 -6.43 -7.56 -10.62
CA SER A 120 -6.93 -6.50 -11.50
C SER A 120 -6.75 -6.87 -12.96
#